data_AF-A0A1H3EN31-F1
#
_entry.id   AF-A0A1H3EN31-F1
#
_cell.length_a   1.000
_cell.length_b   1.000
_cell.length_c   1.000
_cell.angle_alpha   90.00
_cell.angle_beta   90.00
_cell.angle_gamma   90.00
#
_symmetry.space_group_name_H-M   'P 1'
#
loop_
_entity.id
_entity.type
_entity.pdbx_description
1 polymer ?
#
loop_
_entity_poly.entity_id
_entity_poly.type
_entity_poly.pdbx_seq_one_letter_code
_entity_poly.pdbx_strand_id
1 'polypeptide(L)' 'MFTKRKDYRVGHDGYVSEITRFLDEFLVEHPEVVDEQSRGWHIFWDRDVDLGELKKAGEDSVPTKPYYYS' A
#
# COMPACT_ATOMS: atom_id res chain seq x y z
N MET A 1 18.61 -16.91 -34.26
CA MET A 1 17.23 -16.57 -33.87
C MET A 1 17.22 -16.37 -32.37
N PHE A 2 17.06 -15.13 -31.89
CA PHE A 2 17.00 -14.86 -30.45
C PHE A 2 15.58 -15.14 -29.96
N THR A 3 15.38 -16.26 -29.28
CA THR A 3 14.13 -16.53 -28.58
C THR A 3 14.10 -15.65 -27.33
N LYS A 4 13.10 -14.74 -27.26
CA LYS A 4 12.90 -13.90 -26.08
C LYS A 4 12.66 -14.83 -24.89
N ARG A 5 13.53 -14.78 -23.87
CA ARG A 5 13.31 -15.57 -22.64
C ARG A 5 11.99 -15.10 -22.02
N LYS A 6 11.07 -16.03 -21.76
CA LYS A 6 9.90 -15.74 -20.91
C LYS A 6 10.45 -15.38 -19.53
N ASP A 7 10.16 -14.18 -19.05
CA ASP A 7 10.43 -13.80 -17.67
C ASP A 7 9.55 -14.69 -16.78
N TYR A 8 10.16 -15.69 -16.16
CA TYR A 8 9.47 -16.59 -15.25
C TYR A 8 9.19 -15.85 -13.94
N ARG A 9 7.93 -15.48 -13.71
CA ARG A 9 7.43 -15.06 -12.39
C ARG A 9 7.02 -16.33 -11.64
N VAL A 10 7.59 -16.57 -10.47
CA VAL A 10 7.25 -17.72 -9.60
C VAL A 10 5.73 -17.73 -9.39
N GLY A 11 5.06 -18.79 -9.86
CA GLY A 11 3.60 -18.97 -9.76
C GLY A 11 2.80 -18.83 -11.07
N HIS A 12 3.41 -18.49 -12.21
CA HIS A 12 2.69 -18.16 -13.45
C HIS A 12 2.67 -19.24 -14.56
N ASP A 13 2.64 -20.53 -14.21
CA ASP A 13 2.32 -21.62 -15.16
C ASP A 13 0.83 -22.07 -15.06
N GLY A 14 -0.06 -21.18 -14.62
CA GLY A 14 -1.50 -21.44 -14.40
C GLY A 14 -2.42 -20.27 -14.79
N TYR A 15 -3.71 -20.36 -14.41
CA TYR A 15 -4.70 -19.31 -14.66
C TYR A 15 -4.32 -18.00 -13.95
N VAL A 16 -4.42 -16.89 -14.68
CA VAL A 16 -4.23 -15.52 -14.15
C VAL A 16 -5.57 -14.83 -14.19
N SER A 17 -5.98 -14.23 -13.06
CA SER A 17 -7.24 -13.49 -13.00
C SER A 17 -7.21 -12.28 -13.93
N GLU A 18 -8.37 -11.89 -14.45
CA GLU A 18 -8.52 -10.70 -15.28
C GLU A 18 -8.04 -9.43 -14.54
N ILE A 19 -8.29 -9.37 -13.23
CA ILE A 19 -7.84 -8.27 -12.37
C ILE A 19 -6.32 -8.20 -12.31
N THR A 20 -5.65 -9.34 -12.14
CA THR A 20 -4.18 -9.39 -12.09
C THR A 20 -3.59 -8.90 -13.41
N ARG A 21 -4.14 -9.34 -14.54
CA ARG A 21 -3.68 -8.88 -15.86
C ARG A 21 -3.91 -7.38 -16.04
N PHE A 22 -5.08 -6.89 -15.66
CA PHE A 22 -5.39 -5.46 -15.70
C PHE A 22 -4.39 -4.64 -14.87
N LEU A 23 -4.10 -5.06 -13.63
CA LEU A 23 -3.16 -4.36 -12.77
C LEU A 23 -1.73 -4.39 -13.33
N ASP A 24 -1.30 -5.53 -13.89
CA ASP A 24 0.00 -5.65 -14.54
C ASP A 24 0.11 -4.66 -15.74
N GLU A 25 -0.90 -4.61 -16.60
CA GLU A 25 -0.95 -3.70 -17.75
C GLU A 25 -0.99 -2.23 -17.30
N PHE A 26 -1.84 -1.90 -16.32
CA PHE A 26 -1.98 -0.56 -15.77
C PHE A 26 -0.67 -0.04 -15.19
N LEU A 27 0.07 -0.85 -14.42
CA LEU A 27 1.34 -0.43 -13.83
C LEU A 27 2.45 -0.24 -14.88
N VAL A 28 2.36 -0.91 -16.03
CA VAL A 28 3.28 -0.68 -17.16
C VAL A 28 2.96 0.63 -17.86
N GLU A 29 1.67 0.94 -18.03
CA GLU A 29 1.21 2.18 -18.66
C GLU A 29 1.38 3.41 -17.75
N HIS A 30 1.32 3.22 -16.43
CA HIS A 30 1.35 4.28 -15.41
C HIS A 30 2.48 4.09 -14.38
N PRO A 31 3.75 4.24 -14.78
CA PRO A 31 4.89 4.08 -13.87
C PRO A 31 4.88 5.07 -12.69
N GLU A 32 4.26 6.25 -12.85
CA GLU A 32 4.10 7.26 -11.79
C GLU A 32 3.37 6.73 -10.55
N VAL A 33 2.48 5.74 -10.73
CA VAL A 33 1.69 5.14 -9.66
C VAL A 33 2.57 4.35 -8.70
N VAL A 34 3.70 3.80 -9.17
CA VAL A 34 4.66 3.11 -8.29
C VAL A 34 5.32 4.11 -7.35
N ASP A 35 5.71 5.27 -7.87
CA ASP A 35 6.30 6.33 -7.05
C ASP A 35 5.26 6.92 -6.09
N GLU A 36 4.00 7.08 -6.53
CA GLU A 36 2.89 7.50 -5.66
C GLU A 36 2.60 6.51 -4.54
N GLN A 37 2.62 5.22 -4.82
CA GLN A 37 2.46 4.17 -3.80
C GLN A 37 3.56 4.27 -2.74
N SER A 38 4.82 4.45 -3.16
CA SER A 38 5.94 4.64 -2.22
C SER A 38 5.75 5.91 -1.39
N ARG A 39 5.43 7.05 -2.02
CA ARG A 39 5.16 8.31 -1.29
C ARG A 39 4.01 8.15 -0.28
N GLY A 40 2.90 7.53 -0.70
CA GLY A 40 1.75 7.25 0.15
C GLY A 40 2.11 6.38 1.35
N TRP A 41 2.99 5.40 1.16
CA TRP A 41 3.49 4.56 2.24
C TRP A 41 4.25 5.40 3.28
N HIS A 42 5.17 6.27 2.85
CA HIS A 42 5.93 7.11 3.78
C HIS A 42 5.08 8.11 4.56
N ILE A 43 3.97 8.62 3.99
CA ILE A 43 3.06 9.55 4.70
C ILE A 43 2.53 8.97 6.01
N PHE A 44 2.22 7.68 6.04
CA PHE A 44 1.65 7.04 7.22
C PHE A 44 2.69 6.35 8.07
N TRP A 45 3.65 5.67 7.44
CA TRP A 45 4.57 4.77 8.13
C TRP A 45 5.85 5.46 8.60
N ASP A 46 6.32 6.46 7.87
CA ASP A 46 7.52 7.26 8.21
C ASP A 46 7.14 8.65 8.72
N ARG A 47 5.93 8.79 9.27
CA ARG A 47 5.46 10.08 9.75
C ARG A 47 6.26 10.52 10.96
N ASP A 48 6.94 11.66 10.84
CA ASP A 48 7.53 12.33 11.99
C ASP A 48 6.42 12.79 12.94
N VAL A 49 6.44 12.25 14.16
CA VAL A 49 5.51 12.60 15.23
C VAL A 49 6.26 13.30 16.34
N ASP A 50 5.81 14.50 16.71
CA ASP A 50 6.27 15.15 17.93
C ASP A 50 5.75 14.37 19.16
N LEU A 51 6.66 13.73 19.88
CA LEU A 51 6.34 12.90 21.04
C LEU A 51 5.75 13.71 22.20
N GLY A 52 6.11 14.99 22.32
CA GLY A 52 5.56 15.88 23.34
C GLY A 52 4.08 16.18 23.07
N GLU A 53 3.74 16.49 21.82
CA GLU A 53 2.35 16.71 21.40
C GLU A 53 1.54 15.41 21.45
N LEU A 54 2.12 14.28 21.05
CA LEU A 54 1.47 12.97 21.17
C LEU A 54 1.11 12.65 22.63
N LYS A 55 2.01 12.95 23.56
CA LYS A 55 1.76 12.73 24.99
C LYS A 55 0.63 13.62 25.51
N LYS A 56 0.64 14.91 25.19
CA LYS A 56 -0.43 15.85 25.57
C LYS A 56 -1.79 15.41 25.02
N ALA A 57 -1.83 15.02 23.75
CA ALA A 57 -3.06 14.50 23.13
C ALA A 57 -3.58 13.23 23.83
N GLY A 58 -2.68 12.39 24.36
CA GLY A 58 -3.05 11.24 25.19
C GLY A 58 -3.59 11.64 26.56
N GLU A 59 -3.00 12.65 27.21
CA GLU A 59 -3.45 13.18 28.51
C GLU A 59 -4.83 13.87 28.40
N ASP A 60 -5.10 14.54 27.29
CA ASP A 60 -6.39 15.20 26.99
C ASP A 60 -7.48 14.23 26.48
N SER A 61 -7.14 12.95 26.27
CA SER A 61 -8.06 11.97 25.73
C SER A 61 -9.12 11.53 26.75
N VAL A 62 -10.38 11.52 26.34
CA VAL A 62 -11.49 11.02 27.16
C VAL A 62 -11.79 9.56 26.78
N PRO A 63 -11.96 8.64 27.75
CA PRO A 63 -12.30 7.25 27.46
C PRO A 63 -13.59 7.13 26.65
N THR A 64 -13.50 6.57 25.44
CA THR A 64 -14.65 6.28 24.59
C THR A 64 -15.29 4.95 25.01
N LYS A 65 -16.62 4.89 25.05
CA LYS A 65 -17.32 3.61 25.25
C LYS A 65 -16.98 2.65 24.10
N PRO A 66 -16.74 1.35 24.37
CA PRO A 66 -16.42 0.38 23.32
C PRO A 66 -17.58 0.16 22.33
N TYR A 67 -18.81 0.45 22.75
CA TYR A 67 -19.99 0.46 21.89
C TYR A 67 -20.80 1.73 22.14
N TYR A 68 -21.16 2.42 21.07
CA TYR A 68 -21.92 3.69 21.12
C TYR A 68 -23.43 3.47 21.23
N TYR A 69 -23.88 2.23 21.01
CA TYR A 69 -25.27 1.82 21.07
C TYR A 69 -25.43 0.82 22.22
N SER A 70 -25.66 1.34 23.42
CA SER A 70 -25.98 0.55 24.62
C SER A 70 -26.92 1.34 25.49
#